data_AF-A0A3B0ZVS8-F1
#
_entry.id   AF-A0A3B0ZVS8-F1
#
_cell.length_a   1.000
_cell.length_b   1.000
_cell.length_c   1.000
_cell.angle_alpha   90.00
_cell.angle_beta   90.00
_cell.angle_gamma   90.00
#
_symmetry.space_group_name_H-M   'P 1'
#
loop_
_entity.id
_entity.type
_entity.pdbx_description
1 polymer ?
#
loop_
_entity_poly.entity_id
_entity_poly.type
_entity_poly.pdbx_seq_one_letter_code
_entity_poly.pdbx_strand_id
1 'polypeptide(L)'
;MVEEELAENIEQLQFIYGRDMRSNRDTNGDGTVDASDVNTGSDGDVDRYDDASITAVNGLSTTDWWSKVVNLRVSLLARSRDQDSSFTDSNTYNLLGYNYSIPSADEKYRRKQYTRLIQIRNRNRS
;
A
#
# COMPACT_ATOMS: atom_id res chain seq x y z
N MET A 1 -25.63 9.70 13.37
CA MET A 1 -24.72 9.16 12.36
C MET A 1 -24.90 7.67 12.41
N VAL A 2 -25.36 7.03 11.33
CA VAL A 2 -25.46 5.56 11.26
C VAL A 2 -24.20 5.11 10.56
N GLU A 3 -23.42 4.25 11.21
CA GLU A 3 -22.26 3.62 10.58
C GLU A 3 -22.76 2.46 9.73
N GLU A 4 -22.43 2.46 8.44
CA GLU A 4 -22.77 1.39 7.51
C GLU A 4 -21.55 0.50 7.27
N GLU A 5 -21.75 -0.81 7.38
CA GLU A 5 -20.72 -1.79 7.08
C GLU A 5 -20.58 -1.94 5.55
N LEU A 6 -19.38 -1.66 5.03
CA LEU A 6 -19.08 -1.78 3.60
C LEU A 6 -18.82 -3.23 3.17
N ALA A 7 -18.24 -4.04 4.06
CA ALA A 7 -17.93 -5.45 3.83
C ALA A 7 -17.72 -6.18 5.16
N GLU A 8 -18.34 -7.35 5.29
CA GLU A 8 -18.16 -8.24 6.45
C GLU A 8 -16.89 -9.10 6.33
N ASN A 9 -16.39 -9.59 7.48
CA ASN A 9 -15.35 -10.61 7.58
C ASN A 9 -13.99 -10.24 6.96
N ILE A 10 -13.67 -8.95 6.93
CA ILE A 10 -12.33 -8.46 6.60
C ILE A 10 -11.41 -8.64 7.81
N GLU A 11 -10.33 -9.39 7.64
CA GLU A 11 -9.33 -9.57 8.71
C GLU A 11 -8.19 -8.57 8.60
N GLN A 12 -7.77 -8.24 7.38
CA GLN A 12 -6.66 -7.33 7.13
C GLN A 12 -6.89 -6.49 5.88
N LEU A 13 -6.45 -5.23 5.93
CA LEU A 13 -6.48 -4.29 4.82
C LEU A 13 -5.21 -3.44 4.86
N GLN A 14 -4.45 -3.46 3.77
CA GLN A 14 -3.21 -2.71 3.63
C GLN A 14 -3.25 -1.84 2.38
N PHE A 15 -2.60 -0.68 2.46
CA PHE A 15 -2.50 0.32 1.41
C PHE A 15 -1.04 0.69 1.17
N ILE A 16 -0.65 0.78 -0.09
CA ILE A 16 0.60 1.44 -0.51
C ILE A 16 0.30 2.41 -1.64
N TYR A 17 1.05 3.50 -1.68
CA TYR A 17 0.83 4.64 -2.55
C TYR A 17 1.92 4.67 -3.61
N GLY A 18 1.52 4.61 -4.89
CA GLY A 18 2.41 4.80 -6.02
C GLY A 18 2.68 6.27 -6.22
N ARG A 19 3.94 6.68 -6.20
CA ARG A 19 4.39 8.07 -6.37
C ARG A 19 5.04 8.29 -7.72
N ASP A 20 4.73 9.43 -8.33
CA ASP A 20 5.42 9.97 -9.52
C ASP A 20 6.57 10.84 -9.01
N MET A 21 7.75 10.24 -9.00
CA MET A 21 8.99 10.77 -8.46
C MET A 21 10.12 10.16 -9.24
N ARG A 22 10.62 10.89 -10.26
CA ARG A 22 11.67 10.37 -11.11
C ARG A 22 12.98 10.15 -10.32
N SER A 23 13.19 8.93 -9.86
CA SER A 23 14.28 8.48 -8.98
C SER A 23 15.57 8.12 -9.72
N ASN A 24 15.87 8.73 -10.86
CA ASN A 24 17.04 8.35 -11.68
C ASN A 24 17.96 9.53 -11.98
N ARG A 25 18.09 10.47 -11.04
CA ARG A 25 19.03 11.58 -11.17
C ARG A 25 19.64 11.88 -9.81
N ASP A 26 20.97 11.75 -9.74
CA ASP A 26 21.77 12.29 -8.65
C ASP A 26 21.60 13.82 -8.67
N THR A 27 20.91 14.33 -7.67
CA THR A 27 20.51 15.73 -7.50
C THR A 27 21.23 16.38 -6.33
N ASN A 28 21.79 15.58 -5.41
CA ASN A 28 22.61 16.08 -4.31
C ASN A 28 24.12 16.16 -4.68
N GLY A 29 24.53 15.52 -5.79
CA GLY A 29 25.88 15.51 -6.33
C GLY A 29 26.85 14.54 -5.65
N ASP A 30 26.37 13.52 -4.94
CA ASP A 30 27.21 12.57 -4.21
C ASP A 30 27.73 11.39 -5.06
N GLY A 31 27.33 11.35 -6.34
CA GLY A 31 27.74 10.33 -7.30
C GLY A 31 26.95 9.03 -7.19
N THR A 32 25.94 8.97 -6.32
CA THR A 32 25.02 7.86 -6.18
C THR A 32 23.58 8.35 -6.33
N VAL A 33 22.69 7.44 -6.75
CA VAL A 33 21.25 7.75 -6.76
C VAL A 33 20.65 7.13 -5.51
N ASP A 34 20.26 7.97 -4.55
CA ASP A 34 19.93 7.55 -3.19
C ASP A 34 18.70 8.26 -2.59
N ALA A 35 18.42 8.01 -1.31
CA ALA A 35 17.28 8.60 -0.60
C ALA A 35 17.47 10.10 -0.24
N SER A 36 18.61 10.69 -0.57
CA SER A 36 18.94 12.09 -0.34
C SER A 36 18.69 12.94 -1.60
N ASP A 37 18.35 12.32 -2.73
CA ASP A 37 18.03 12.99 -3.98
C ASP A 37 16.64 13.66 -3.99
N VAL A 38 16.60 14.95 -4.36
CA VAL A 38 15.38 15.74 -4.56
C VAL A 38 14.72 15.34 -5.88
N ASN A 39 13.53 14.73 -5.78
CA ASN A 39 12.82 14.20 -6.93
C ASN A 39 12.07 15.30 -7.69
N THR A 40 12.66 15.81 -8.78
CA THR A 40 12.11 16.97 -9.53
C THR A 40 11.30 16.61 -10.78
N GLY A 41 11.23 15.34 -11.18
CA GLY A 41 10.49 14.91 -12.37
C GLY A 41 9.05 14.49 -12.07
N SER A 42 8.12 14.82 -12.97
CA SER A 42 6.77 14.29 -12.99
C SER A 42 6.42 13.97 -14.44
N ASP A 43 6.32 12.69 -14.79
CA ASP A 43 5.86 12.24 -16.11
C ASP A 43 4.49 11.56 -16.04
N GLY A 44 3.89 11.53 -14.85
CA GLY A 44 2.56 11.00 -14.60
C GLY A 44 2.52 9.51 -14.28
N ASP A 45 3.66 8.82 -14.38
CA ASP A 45 3.81 7.39 -14.12
C ASP A 45 4.26 7.12 -12.67
N VAL A 46 4.10 5.88 -12.21
CA VAL A 46 4.59 5.47 -10.88
C VAL A 46 6.05 5.06 -10.99
N ASP A 47 6.90 5.72 -10.23
CA ASP A 47 8.29 5.30 -10.05
C ASP A 47 8.48 4.36 -8.86
N ARG A 48 7.72 4.60 -7.77
CA ARG A 48 7.91 3.88 -6.51
C ARG A 48 6.59 3.70 -5.74
N TYR A 49 6.49 2.62 -4.97
CA TYR A 49 5.41 2.41 -4.01
C TYR A 49 5.93 2.52 -2.57
N ASP A 50 5.21 3.28 -1.76
CA ASP A 50 5.56 3.57 -0.37
C ASP A 50 4.31 3.47 0.52
N ASP A 51 4.46 3.12 1.78
CA ASP A 51 3.37 3.17 2.76
C ASP A 51 3.16 4.60 3.31
N ALA A 52 2.16 4.78 4.17
CA ALA A 52 1.88 6.08 4.80
C ALA A 52 2.82 6.43 5.96
N SER A 53 3.70 5.52 6.39
CA SER A 53 4.63 5.73 7.51
C SER A 53 5.86 6.56 7.10
N ILE A 54 6.07 6.76 5.80
CA ILE A 54 7.09 7.67 5.29
C ILE A 54 6.70 9.12 5.63
N THR A 55 7.33 9.64 6.69
CA THR A 55 7.08 11.00 7.18
C THR A 55 7.93 12.07 6.50
N ALA A 56 9.05 11.69 5.87
CA ALA A 56 9.95 12.61 5.18
C ALA A 56 11.04 11.82 4.41
N VAL A 57 10.66 11.03 3.41
CA VAL A 57 11.66 10.47 2.50
C VAL A 57 11.91 11.50 1.39
N ASN A 58 13.18 11.87 1.19
CA ASN A 58 13.68 12.72 0.11
C ASN A 58 13.46 14.24 0.24
N GLY A 59 13.52 14.82 1.44
CA GLY A 59 13.52 16.28 1.61
C GLY A 59 12.23 17.02 1.20
N LEU A 60 11.15 16.28 0.93
CA LEU A 60 9.83 16.82 0.58
C LEU A 60 8.99 17.06 1.83
N SER A 61 8.20 18.14 1.83
CA SER A 61 7.17 18.33 2.85
C SER A 61 6.10 17.25 2.75
N THR A 62 5.35 17.00 3.82
CA THR A 62 4.21 16.07 3.79
C THR A 62 3.19 16.45 2.71
N THR A 63 2.95 17.75 2.48
CA THR A 63 2.06 18.23 1.42
C THR A 63 2.58 17.87 0.03
N ASP A 64 3.88 18.11 -0.22
CA ASP A 64 4.50 17.77 -1.50
C ASP A 64 4.47 16.26 -1.73
N TRP A 65 4.66 15.46 -0.67
CA TRP A 65 4.56 14.00 -0.75
C TRP A 65 3.20 13.54 -1.29
N TRP A 66 2.11 14.04 -0.71
CA TRP A 66 0.74 13.68 -1.14
C TRP A 66 0.43 14.20 -2.56
N SER A 67 1.02 15.33 -2.97
CA SER A 67 0.85 15.86 -4.33
C SER A 67 1.41 14.92 -5.43
N LYS A 68 2.32 14.03 -5.06
CA LYS A 68 2.97 13.09 -5.98
C LYS A 68 2.32 11.71 -6.01
N VAL A 69 1.29 11.46 -5.20
CA VAL A 69 0.60 10.16 -5.20
C VAL A 69 -0.25 10.03 -6.46
N VAL A 70 0.10 9.08 -7.32
CA VAL A 70 -0.56 8.86 -8.61
C VAL A 70 -1.43 7.62 -8.66
N ASN A 71 -1.06 6.59 -7.91
CA ASN A 71 -1.79 5.34 -7.80
C ASN A 71 -1.93 4.91 -6.34
N LEU A 72 -2.90 4.04 -6.08
CA LEU A 72 -3.08 3.31 -4.83
C LEU A 72 -3.06 1.82 -5.14
N ARG A 73 -2.28 1.04 -4.40
CA ARG A 73 -2.42 -0.42 -4.39
C ARG A 73 -2.99 -0.85 -3.04
N VAL A 74 -4.03 -1.66 -3.10
CA VAL A 74 -4.78 -2.15 -1.95
C VAL A 74 -4.63 -3.65 -1.89
N SER A 75 -4.43 -4.21 -0.70
CA SER A 75 -4.55 -5.64 -0.46
C SER A 75 -5.49 -5.91 0.70
N LEU A 76 -6.44 -6.80 0.46
CA LEU A 76 -7.53 -7.15 1.37
C LEU A 76 -7.49 -8.66 1.61
N LEU A 77 -7.49 -9.07 2.87
CA LEU A 77 -7.67 -10.46 3.26
C LEU A 77 -9.04 -10.61 3.91
N ALA A 78 -9.90 -11.39 3.27
CA ALA A 78 -11.21 -11.74 3.79
C ALA A 78 -11.23 -13.21 4.22
N ARG A 79 -12.01 -13.51 5.26
CA ARG A 79 -12.24 -14.88 5.72
C ARG A 79 -13.68 -15.34 5.47
N SER A 80 -13.89 -16.66 5.51
CA SER A 80 -15.23 -17.24 5.58
C SER A 80 -15.91 -16.85 6.89
N ARG A 81 -17.24 -16.77 6.87
CA ARG A 81 -18.05 -16.52 8.07
C ARG A 81 -17.99 -17.68 9.05
N ASP A 82 -18.02 -18.89 8.52
CA ASP A 82 -18.02 -20.13 9.29
C ASP A 82 -16.67 -20.84 9.19
N GLN A 83 -16.36 -21.59 10.25
CA GLN A 83 -15.20 -22.47 10.29
C GLN A 83 -15.46 -23.74 9.48
N ASP A 84 -14.40 -24.24 8.85
CA ASP A 84 -14.35 -25.55 8.23
C ASP A 84 -13.42 -26.44 9.07
N SER A 85 -14.01 -27.32 9.88
CA SER A 85 -13.27 -28.20 10.79
C SER A 85 -12.33 -29.17 10.07
N SER A 86 -12.53 -29.39 8.77
CA SER A 86 -11.69 -30.25 7.94
C SER A 86 -10.49 -29.52 7.31
N PHE A 87 -10.41 -28.21 7.50
CA PHE A 87 -9.39 -27.35 6.92
C PHE A 87 -8.47 -26.79 8.00
N THR A 88 -7.21 -26.54 7.63
CA THR A 88 -6.25 -25.84 8.48
C THR A 88 -5.45 -24.88 7.61
N ASP A 89 -5.58 -23.60 7.90
CA ASP A 89 -4.85 -22.52 7.27
C ASP A 89 -3.64 -22.14 8.11
N SER A 90 -2.47 -22.66 7.75
CA SER A 90 -1.19 -22.30 8.36
C SER A 90 -0.40 -21.29 7.52
N ASN A 91 -1.05 -20.61 6.57
CA ASN A 91 -0.37 -19.71 5.66
C ASN A 91 0.06 -18.40 6.34
N THR A 92 1.05 -17.75 5.76
CA THR A 92 1.34 -16.34 6.00
C THR A 92 1.03 -15.56 4.74
N TYR A 93 0.16 -14.55 4.86
CA TYR A 93 -0.27 -13.72 3.75
C TYR A 93 0.60 -12.47 3.69
N ASN A 94 1.24 -12.22 2.54
CA ASN A 94 1.96 -10.97 2.29
C ASN A 94 1.00 -9.94 1.69
N LEU A 95 0.61 -8.95 2.50
CA LEU A 95 -0.24 -7.82 2.13
C LEU A 95 0.65 -6.59 1.87
N LEU A 96 1.25 -6.53 0.68
CA LEU A 96 2.02 -5.35 0.22
C LEU A 96 3.24 -5.04 1.10
N GLY A 97 4.00 -6.08 1.46
CA GLY A 97 5.17 -5.95 2.33
C GLY A 97 4.86 -6.21 3.80
N TYR A 98 3.59 -6.12 4.23
CA TYR A 98 3.16 -6.55 5.55
C TYR A 98 2.88 -8.06 5.56
N ASN A 99 3.52 -8.82 6.45
CA ASN A 99 3.26 -10.25 6.59
C ASN A 99 2.26 -10.48 7.73
N TYR A 100 1.14 -11.12 7.40
CA TYR A 100 0.12 -11.53 8.35
C TYR A 100 0.10 -13.06 8.49
N SER A 101 0.49 -13.56 9.66
CA SER A 101 0.42 -14.98 10.00
C SER A 101 -0.89 -15.27 10.73
N ILE A 102 -1.55 -16.37 10.37
CA ILE A 102 -2.84 -16.74 10.96
C ILE A 102 -2.66 -17.18 12.41
N PRO A 103 -3.41 -16.60 13.37
CA PRO A 103 -3.46 -17.11 14.74
C PRO A 103 -4.02 -18.53 14.78
N SER A 104 -3.48 -19.39 15.64
CA SER A 104 -3.94 -20.79 15.76
C SER A 104 -5.43 -20.93 16.06
N ALA A 105 -6.03 -19.96 16.75
CA ALA A 105 -7.47 -19.93 17.03
C ALA A 105 -8.33 -19.77 15.76
N ASP A 106 -7.76 -19.22 14.67
CA ASP A 106 -8.47 -18.86 13.45
C ASP A 106 -8.05 -19.70 12.23
N GLU A 107 -7.25 -20.74 12.42
CA GLU A 107 -6.75 -21.59 11.32
C GLU A 107 -7.87 -22.35 10.58
N LYS A 108 -9.06 -22.47 11.18
CA LYS A 108 -10.20 -23.20 10.60
C LYS A 108 -11.03 -22.36 9.62
N TYR A 109 -10.71 -21.08 9.44
CA TYR A 109 -11.40 -20.25 8.45
C TYR A 109 -10.70 -20.34 7.08
N ARG A 110 -11.50 -20.37 6.02
CA ARG A 110 -10.97 -20.24 4.65
C ARG A 110 -10.73 -18.77 4.35
N ARG A 111 -9.63 -18.45 3.70
CA ARG A 111 -9.26 -17.07 3.39
C ARG A 111 -9.01 -16.85 1.92
N LYS A 112 -9.25 -15.63 1.48
CA LYS A 112 -8.90 -15.18 0.15
C LYS A 112 -8.33 -13.77 0.21
N GLN A 113 -7.14 -13.64 -0.37
CA GLN A 113 -6.49 -12.35 -0.56
C GLN A 113 -6.87 -11.77 -1.91
N TYR A 114 -7.19 -10.48 -1.92
CA TYR A 114 -7.45 -9.69 -3.11
C TYR A 114 -6.45 -8.54 -3.16
N THR A 115 -5.84 -8.32 -4.31
CA THR A 115 -4.93 -7.18 -4.52
C THR A 115 -5.36 -6.41 -5.75
N ARG A 116 -5.47 -5.08 -5.63
CA ARG A 116 -5.89 -4.21 -6.72
C ARG A 116 -5.03 -2.97 -6.80
N LEU A 117 -4.68 -2.58 -8.03
CA LEU A 117 -4.11 -1.28 -8.36
C LEU A 117 -5.23 -0.34 -8.84
N ILE A 118 -5.24 0.87 -8.32
CA ILE A 118 -6.22 1.92 -8.61
C ILE A 118 -5.43 3.16 -9.02
N GLN A 119 -5.73 3.72 -10.20
CA GLN A 119 -5.13 4.97 -10.65
C GLN A 119 -5.97 6.16 -10.20
N ILE A 120 -5.33 7.17 -9.59
CA ILE A 120 -5.99 8.38 -9.14
C ILE A 120 -5.95 9.40 -10.29
N ARG A 121 -7.12 9.61 -10.92
CA ARG A 121 -7.26 10.50 -12.08
C ARG A 121 -7.60 11.96 -11.73
N ASN A 122 -8.07 12.22 -10.50
CA ASN A 122 -8.43 13.57 -10.06
C ASN A 122 -7.53 14.01 -8.90
N ARG A 123 -6.32 14.50 -9.22
CA ARG A 123 -5.25 14.82 -8.24
C ARG A 123 -5.17 16.29 -7.84
N ASN A 124 -6.26 17.04 -7.98
CA ASN A 124 -6.37 18.51 -8.04
C ASN A 124 -6.18 19.05 -9.47
N ARG A 125 -7.19 19.78 -9.93
CA ARG A 125 -7.01 20.82 -10.95
C ARG A 125 -6.52 22.06 -10.21
N SER A 126 -5.29 22.50 -10.48
CA SER A 126 -4.86 23.85 -10.12
C SER A 126 -5.63 24.87 -10.94
#